data_AF-C1N677-F1
#
_entry.id   AF-C1N677-F1
#
_cell.length_a   1.000
_cell.length_b   1.000
_cell.length_c   1.000
_cell.angle_alpha   90.00
_cell.angle_beta   90.00
_cell.angle_gamma   90.00
#
_symmetry.space_group_name_H-M   'P 1'
#
loop_
_entity.id
_entity.type
_entity.pdbx_description
1 polymer ?
#
loop_
_entity_poly.entity_id
_entity_poly.type
_entity_poly.pdbx_seq_one_letter_code
_entity_poly.pdbx_strand_id
1 'polypeptide(L)'
;MVLNTDAARGGGGTASSSSSSPASSTSSSPLLCDFGLYETRERMLLVGRTRDKARWRVARIAREETSNGALDAREDDVEYTEGQCAKLLRAIEDANATTGGCRLVARGCAVLGTIRFLNAHYLVVVTKRVALGRVCGHAVHKIAETKLVRLANATETARAYPLSTQGAQDAEERRRRRMLAWVDLSDGFFFSYTYPLTSTVQTNLCGDGGARRRRREGDANDEAGVKDFDGMFSWNAFISQPLRKALGDAAARKWLTPIVHGHFEQRRLSLLGRPVSVTLIARRSRHFAGTRYNRRGVDKRGDVANEVETEQIV
;
A
#
# COMPACT_ATOMS: atom_id res chain seq x y z
N MET A 1 72.59 -34.23 41.98
CA MET A 1 71.59 -34.92 41.13
C MET A 1 70.24 -34.32 41.50
N VAL A 2 69.51 -33.52 40.72
CA VAL A 2 69.62 -32.95 39.37
C VAL A 2 68.92 -31.59 39.44
N LEU A 3 69.48 -30.60 38.75
CA LEU A 3 68.94 -29.26 38.50
C LEU A 3 68.12 -29.26 37.21
N ASN A 4 67.17 -28.31 37.13
CA ASN A 4 66.72 -27.56 35.93
C ASN A 4 66.05 -28.32 34.78
N THR A 5 65.23 -27.75 33.88
CA THR A 5 64.39 -26.54 33.71
C THR A 5 63.64 -26.76 32.38
N ASP A 6 62.52 -26.06 32.21
CA ASP A 6 61.91 -25.63 30.94
C ASP A 6 61.04 -26.56 30.06
N ALA A 7 59.75 -26.17 30.06
CA ALA A 7 58.93 -25.69 28.93
C ALA A 7 58.53 -26.63 27.77
N ALA A 8 57.21 -26.83 27.60
CA ALA A 8 56.47 -26.42 26.39
C ALA A 8 54.93 -26.61 26.49
N ARG A 9 54.22 -25.50 26.25
CA ARG A 9 52.87 -25.27 25.69
C ARG A 9 51.88 -26.45 25.50
N GLY A 10 50.69 -26.30 26.08
CA GLY A 10 49.44 -26.91 25.62
C GLY A 10 48.27 -25.98 25.92
N GLY A 11 47.57 -25.51 24.88
CA GLY A 11 46.45 -24.57 24.99
C GLY A 11 45.14 -25.24 25.43
N GLY A 12 44.38 -24.56 26.29
CA GLY A 12 43.01 -24.91 26.67
C GLY A 12 42.15 -23.66 26.66
N GLY A 13 41.24 -23.58 25.68
CA GLY A 13 40.31 -22.48 25.50
C GLY A 13 39.30 -22.40 26.64
N THR A 14 39.10 -21.18 27.15
CA THR A 14 38.12 -20.84 28.18
C THR A 14 36.72 -20.73 27.56
N ALA A 15 35.78 -21.50 28.10
CA ALA A 15 34.36 -21.39 27.78
C ALA A 15 33.78 -20.13 28.42
N SER A 16 33.47 -19.11 27.62
CA SER A 16 32.73 -17.92 28.04
C SER A 16 31.23 -18.18 27.87
N SER A 17 30.52 -18.10 28.99
CA SER A 17 29.06 -18.15 29.07
C SER A 17 28.47 -16.88 28.45
N SER A 18 27.95 -16.98 27.23
CA SER A 18 27.15 -15.93 26.60
C SER A 18 25.69 -16.12 26.98
N SER A 19 25.17 -15.18 27.77
CA SER A 19 23.75 -14.99 28.03
C SER A 19 23.01 -14.72 26.72
N SER A 20 22.19 -15.65 26.28
CA SER A 20 21.29 -15.46 25.15
C SER A 20 20.14 -14.54 25.55
N SER A 21 20.24 -13.27 25.15
CA SER A 21 19.10 -12.35 25.14
C SER A 21 17.98 -12.93 24.27
N PRO A 22 16.71 -12.92 24.70
CA PRO A 22 15.62 -13.42 23.87
C PRO A 22 15.44 -12.50 22.67
N ALA A 23 15.30 -13.14 21.50
CA ALA A 23 15.08 -12.51 20.21
C ALA A 23 14.03 -11.38 20.31
N SER A 24 14.39 -10.22 19.79
CA SER A 24 13.47 -9.10 19.61
C SER A 24 12.25 -9.57 18.81
N SER A 25 11.10 -9.59 19.48
CA SER A 25 9.81 -9.76 18.82
C SER A 25 9.69 -8.69 17.75
N THR A 26 9.71 -9.09 16.48
CA THR A 26 9.41 -8.22 15.35
C THR A 26 7.98 -7.74 15.54
N SER A 27 7.81 -6.53 16.08
CA SER A 27 6.51 -5.92 16.30
C SER A 27 5.88 -5.68 14.94
N SER A 28 4.98 -6.57 14.52
CA SER A 28 4.22 -6.40 13.28
C SER A 28 3.49 -5.06 13.37
N SER A 29 3.82 -4.13 12.48
CA SER A 29 3.16 -2.82 12.43
C SER A 29 1.64 -2.99 12.35
N PRO A 30 0.85 -2.16 13.05
CA PRO A 30 -0.62 -2.27 13.04
C PRO A 30 -1.16 -2.15 11.62
N LEU A 31 -1.94 -3.16 11.19
CA LEU A 31 -2.65 -3.12 9.91
C LEU A 31 -3.94 -2.31 10.05
N LEU A 32 -3.98 -1.16 9.39
CA LEU A 32 -5.13 -0.26 9.37
C LEU A 32 -6.16 -0.79 8.36
N CYS A 33 -7.45 -0.80 8.73
CA CYS A 33 -8.50 -1.42 7.89
C CYS A 33 -9.83 -0.65 7.87
N ASP A 34 -9.87 0.51 8.54
CA ASP A 34 -10.91 1.52 8.47
C ASP A 34 -10.24 2.89 8.60
N PHE A 35 -10.69 3.83 7.78
CA PHE A 35 -10.09 5.12 7.55
C PHE A 35 -11.17 6.22 7.60
N GLY A 36 -10.92 7.26 8.37
CA GLY A 36 -11.68 8.51 8.36
C GLY A 36 -10.83 9.62 7.75
N LEU A 37 -11.39 10.35 6.80
CA LEU A 37 -10.74 11.50 6.19
C LEU A 37 -11.44 12.78 6.64
N TYR A 38 -10.73 13.62 7.37
CA TYR A 38 -11.22 14.88 7.87
C TYR A 38 -10.54 16.04 7.15
N GLU A 39 -11.29 17.12 6.94
CA GLU A 39 -10.84 18.33 6.26
C GLU A 39 -10.85 19.50 7.24
N THR A 40 -9.74 20.22 7.28
CA THR A 40 -9.63 21.57 7.85
C THR A 40 -9.20 22.54 6.74
N ARG A 41 -9.13 23.84 7.05
CA ARG A 41 -8.70 24.86 6.09
C ARG A 41 -7.30 24.60 5.52
N GLU A 42 -6.37 24.18 6.37
CA GLU A 42 -4.95 24.05 6.03
C GLU A 42 -4.49 22.61 5.79
N ARG A 43 -5.20 21.62 6.35
CA ARG A 43 -4.77 20.21 6.30
C ARG A 43 -5.92 19.24 6.07
N MET A 44 -5.60 18.11 5.48
CA MET A 44 -6.41 16.90 5.50
C MET A 44 -5.84 15.95 6.56
N LEU A 45 -6.70 15.39 7.39
CA LEU A 45 -6.33 14.39 8.40
C LEU A 45 -6.83 13.04 7.93
N LEU A 46 -5.90 12.11 7.72
CA LEU A 46 -6.20 10.72 7.46
C LEU A 46 -6.05 9.95 8.76
N VAL A 47 -7.16 9.51 9.34
CA VAL A 47 -7.20 8.74 10.57
C VAL A 47 -7.43 7.28 10.21
N GLY A 48 -6.53 6.40 10.61
CA GLY A 48 -6.64 4.97 10.36
C GLY A 48 -6.78 4.21 11.67
N ARG A 49 -7.56 3.14 11.68
CA ARG A 49 -7.72 2.27 12.85
C ARG A 49 -7.63 0.79 12.51
N THR A 50 -7.16 0.02 13.47
CA THR A 50 -7.11 -1.45 13.40
C THR A 50 -8.52 -2.05 13.54
N ARG A 51 -8.66 -3.32 13.14
CA ARG A 51 -9.96 -4.03 13.13
C ARG A 51 -10.58 -4.17 14.51
N ASP A 52 -9.74 -4.41 15.52
CA ASP A 52 -10.10 -4.50 16.94
C ASP A 52 -10.38 -3.14 17.59
N LYS A 53 -10.20 -2.03 16.86
CA LYS A 53 -10.30 -0.64 17.34
C LYS A 53 -9.32 -0.28 18.45
N ALA A 54 -8.33 -1.13 18.73
CA ALA A 54 -7.38 -0.91 19.81
C ALA A 54 -6.38 0.20 19.47
N ARG A 55 -6.00 0.30 18.19
CA ARG A 55 -4.91 1.17 17.74
C ARG A 55 -5.40 2.11 16.66
N TRP A 56 -5.12 3.39 16.85
CA TRP A 56 -5.46 4.47 15.95
C TRP A 56 -4.20 5.23 15.58
N ARG A 57 -4.08 5.61 14.32
CA ARG A 57 -3.01 6.45 13.82
C ARG A 57 -3.57 7.60 13.02
N VAL A 58 -2.81 8.68 12.96
CA VAL A 58 -3.18 9.90 12.25
C VAL A 58 -2.04 10.28 11.33
N ALA A 59 -2.37 10.54 10.07
CA ALA A 59 -1.48 11.16 9.12
C ALA A 59 -2.03 12.53 8.71
N ARG A 60 -1.16 13.53 8.70
CA ARG A 60 -1.47 14.91 8.34
C ARG A 60 -0.96 15.18 6.94
N ILE A 61 -1.83 15.68 6.07
CA ILE A 61 -1.52 16.02 4.68
C ILE A 61 -1.81 17.50 4.47
N ALA A 62 -0.87 18.27 3.92
CA ALA A 62 -1.07 19.69 3.63
C ALA A 62 -2.10 19.89 2.49
N ARG A 63 -2.83 21.02 2.53
CA ARG A 63 -3.80 21.42 1.48
C ARG A 63 -3.14 22.02 0.24
N GLU A 64 -1.83 22.24 0.28
CA GLU A 64 -1.05 22.75 -0.84
C GLU A 64 0.14 21.84 -1.10
N GLU A 65 0.51 21.72 -2.37
CA GLU A 65 1.72 21.00 -2.78
C GLU A 65 2.97 21.74 -2.32
N THR A 66 4.07 21.00 -2.14
CA THR A 66 5.40 21.59 -1.95
C THR A 66 5.85 22.34 -3.21
N SER A 67 6.90 23.16 -3.10
CA SER A 67 7.44 23.95 -4.23
C SER A 67 7.84 23.12 -5.46
N ASN A 68 8.15 21.83 -5.28
CA ASN A 68 8.47 20.87 -6.34
C ASN A 68 7.25 20.08 -6.85
N GLY A 69 6.02 20.43 -6.45
CA GLY A 69 4.78 19.77 -6.88
C GLY A 69 4.52 18.41 -6.22
N ALA A 70 5.20 18.10 -5.11
CA ALA A 70 4.98 16.88 -4.34
C ALA A 70 3.95 17.09 -3.21
N LEU A 71 3.47 15.98 -2.63
CA LEU A 71 2.63 16.00 -1.45
C LEU A 71 3.50 16.20 -0.19
N ASP A 72 3.05 17.09 0.71
CA ASP A 72 3.54 17.14 2.08
C ASP A 72 2.61 16.34 2.98
N ALA A 73 3.06 15.16 3.39
CA ALA A 73 2.32 14.27 4.28
C ALA A 73 3.26 13.71 5.36
N ARG A 74 2.77 13.63 6.60
CA ARG A 74 3.52 13.07 7.74
C ARG A 74 2.61 12.21 8.61
N GLU A 75 3.10 11.05 9.02
CA GLU A 75 2.47 10.21 10.06
C GLU A 75 2.84 10.77 11.44
N ASP A 76 1.90 10.78 12.37
CA ASP A 76 2.19 11.06 13.77
C ASP A 76 2.83 9.84 14.43
N ASP A 77 3.94 10.03 15.14
CA ASP A 77 4.67 8.93 15.80
C ASP A 77 3.85 8.26 16.91
N VAL A 78 2.86 8.98 17.45
CA VAL A 78 2.02 8.54 18.56
C VAL A 78 0.97 7.55 18.06
N GLU A 79 0.84 6.42 18.76
CA GLU A 79 -0.31 5.53 18.63
C GLU A 79 -1.41 5.99 19.59
N TYR A 80 -2.61 6.19 19.07
CA TYR A 80 -3.75 6.68 19.83
C TYR A 80 -4.72 5.54 20.18
N THR A 81 -5.41 5.70 21.29
CA THR A 81 -6.65 4.97 21.60
C THR A 81 -7.87 5.70 21.02
N GLU A 82 -9.04 5.04 20.98
CA GLU A 82 -10.28 5.66 20.50
C GLU A 82 -10.62 6.96 21.25
N GLY A 83 -10.51 6.95 22.59
CA GLY A 83 -10.77 8.13 23.41
C GLY A 83 -9.77 9.26 23.20
N GLN A 84 -8.47 8.95 23.03
CA GLN A 84 -7.44 9.96 22.74
C GLN A 84 -7.62 10.55 21.34
N CYS A 85 -7.93 9.72 20.35
CA CYS A 85 -8.17 10.17 18.98
C CYS A 85 -9.42 11.06 18.90
N ALA A 86 -10.50 10.70 19.60
CA ALA A 86 -11.69 11.53 19.69
C ALA A 86 -11.42 12.89 20.34
N LYS A 87 -10.63 12.93 21.42
CA LYS A 87 -10.18 14.18 22.05
C LYS A 87 -9.33 15.02 21.12
N LEU A 88 -8.40 14.40 20.38
CA LEU A 88 -7.56 15.08 19.39
C LEU A 88 -8.40 15.72 18.28
N LEU A 89 -9.35 14.97 17.71
CA LEU A 89 -10.23 15.49 16.66
C LEU A 89 -11.08 16.65 17.15
N ARG A 90 -11.63 16.57 18.38
CA ARG A 90 -12.36 17.69 19.01
C ARG A 90 -11.46 18.90 19.25
N ALA A 91 -10.26 18.70 19.78
CA ALA A 91 -9.32 19.80 19.99
C ALA A 91 -8.95 20.51 18.68
N ILE A 92 -8.80 19.75 17.58
CA ILE A 92 -8.56 20.32 16.26
C ILE A 92 -9.80 21.05 15.73
N GLU A 93 -11.00 20.50 15.95
CA GLU A 93 -12.27 21.15 15.59
C GLU A 93 -12.42 22.49 16.30
N ASP A 94 -12.21 22.53 17.62
CA ASP A 94 -12.28 23.74 18.45
C ASP A 94 -11.23 24.78 18.03
N ALA A 95 -9.99 24.34 17.79
CA ALA A 95 -8.90 25.21 17.33
C ALA A 95 -9.16 25.82 15.95
N ASN A 96 -9.97 25.15 15.11
CA ASN A 96 -10.34 25.62 13.77
C ASN A 96 -11.78 26.13 13.70
N ALA A 97 -12.46 26.37 14.82
CA ALA A 97 -13.87 26.76 14.83
C ALA A 97 -14.14 28.03 13.99
N THR A 98 -13.21 28.98 13.99
CA THR A 98 -13.29 30.22 13.21
C THR A 98 -13.02 30.05 11.72
N THR A 99 -12.41 28.94 11.29
CA THR A 99 -11.98 28.67 9.91
C THR A 99 -12.76 27.54 9.23
N GLY A 100 -13.90 27.13 9.81
CA GLY A 100 -14.79 26.09 9.28
C GLY A 100 -14.66 24.73 9.96
N GLY A 101 -13.90 24.65 11.07
CA GLY A 101 -13.79 23.48 11.94
C GLY A 101 -13.05 22.30 11.32
N CYS A 102 -13.37 21.10 11.80
CA CYS A 102 -12.85 19.83 11.30
C CYS A 102 -14.00 18.97 10.77
N ARG A 103 -14.17 18.89 9.45
CA ARG A 103 -15.30 18.18 8.83
C ARG A 103 -14.90 16.80 8.34
N LEU A 104 -15.66 15.77 8.68
CA LEU A 104 -15.51 14.45 8.06
C LEU A 104 -15.95 14.48 6.59
N VAL A 105 -15.05 14.17 5.67
CA VAL A 105 -15.29 14.20 4.21
C VAL A 105 -15.59 12.81 3.64
N ALA A 106 -14.93 11.79 4.17
CA ALA A 106 -15.11 10.42 3.71
C ALA A 106 -14.77 9.41 4.81
N ARG A 107 -15.45 8.27 4.76
CA ARG A 107 -15.04 7.04 5.45
C ARG A 107 -14.66 6.01 4.41
N GLY A 108 -13.65 5.21 4.73
CA GLY A 108 -13.08 4.24 3.82
C GLY A 108 -12.60 3.02 4.56
N CYS A 109 -12.42 1.94 3.82
CA CYS A 109 -12.00 0.66 4.33
C CYS A 109 -10.60 0.28 3.81
N ALA A 110 -10.13 0.94 2.74
CA ALA A 110 -8.76 0.84 2.24
C ALA A 110 -8.37 2.15 1.52
N VAL A 111 -7.09 2.48 1.52
CA VAL A 111 -6.53 3.60 0.75
C VAL A 111 -5.67 3.03 -0.38
N LEU A 112 -5.97 3.42 -1.62
CA LEU A 112 -5.27 2.88 -2.80
C LEU A 112 -4.05 3.72 -3.18
N GLY A 113 -4.10 5.02 -2.91
CA GLY A 113 -3.05 5.96 -3.27
C GLY A 113 -3.60 7.32 -3.67
N THR A 114 -2.73 8.11 -4.25
CA THR A 114 -2.95 9.51 -4.62
C THR A 114 -2.61 9.74 -6.09
N ILE A 115 -3.48 10.44 -6.80
CA ILE A 115 -3.28 10.79 -8.21
C ILE A 115 -3.20 12.30 -8.34
N ARG A 116 -2.15 12.80 -8.96
CA ARG A 116 -2.02 14.22 -9.34
C ARG A 116 -2.64 14.43 -10.71
N PHE A 117 -3.57 15.37 -10.83
CA PHE A 117 -3.99 15.90 -12.13
C PHE A 117 -3.26 17.21 -12.42
N LEU A 118 -3.94 18.23 -12.92
CA LEU A 118 -3.31 19.53 -13.19
C LEU A 118 -3.23 20.38 -11.92
N ASN A 119 -4.38 20.57 -11.29
CA ASN A 119 -4.61 21.62 -10.30
C ASN A 119 -4.67 21.05 -8.88
N ALA A 120 -4.68 19.72 -8.72
CA ALA A 120 -4.76 19.08 -7.42
C ALA A 120 -4.32 17.61 -7.41
N HIS A 121 -3.94 17.17 -6.21
CA HIS A 121 -3.86 15.76 -5.83
C HIS A 121 -5.20 15.26 -5.30
N TYR A 122 -5.52 14.02 -5.64
CA TYR A 122 -6.73 13.34 -5.20
C TYR A 122 -6.38 12.00 -4.56
N LEU A 123 -6.99 11.71 -3.42
CA LEU A 123 -6.92 10.42 -2.75
C LEU A 123 -7.98 9.48 -3.32
N VAL A 124 -7.58 8.26 -3.65
CA VAL A 124 -8.50 7.18 -4.02
C VAL A 124 -8.71 6.29 -2.80
N VAL A 125 -9.93 6.28 -2.29
CA VAL A 125 -10.32 5.53 -1.09
C VAL A 125 -11.40 4.51 -1.45
N VAL A 126 -11.28 3.29 -0.97
CA VAL A 126 -12.33 2.27 -1.09
C VAL A 126 -13.36 2.49 0.01
N THR A 127 -14.59 2.82 -0.33
CA THR A 127 -15.67 3.07 0.65
C THR A 127 -16.40 1.79 1.04
N LYS A 128 -16.54 0.84 0.10
CA LYS A 128 -17.17 -0.46 0.33
C LYS A 128 -16.34 -1.60 -0.26
N ARG A 129 -16.34 -2.73 0.44
CA ARG A 129 -15.69 -3.98 0.04
C ARG A 129 -16.62 -5.15 0.27
N VAL A 130 -16.49 -6.20 -0.53
CA VAL A 130 -17.24 -7.46 -0.39
C VAL A 130 -16.25 -8.60 -0.13
N ALA A 131 -16.51 -9.44 0.86
CA ALA A 131 -15.67 -10.60 1.12
C ALA A 131 -15.86 -11.65 0.01
N LEU A 132 -14.75 -12.10 -0.61
CA LEU A 132 -14.78 -13.10 -1.67
C LEU A 132 -14.43 -14.51 -1.16
N GLY A 133 -13.53 -14.60 -0.19
CA GLY A 133 -13.02 -15.88 0.29
C GLY A 133 -11.77 -15.73 1.14
N ARG A 134 -11.02 -16.82 1.30
CA ARG A 134 -9.77 -16.84 2.04
C ARG A 134 -8.66 -17.58 1.31
N VAL A 135 -7.45 -17.06 1.38
CA VAL A 135 -6.21 -17.70 0.90
C VAL A 135 -5.31 -17.91 2.10
N CYS A 136 -4.89 -19.15 2.37
CA CYS A 136 -4.05 -19.48 3.53
C CYS A 136 -4.58 -18.91 4.86
N GLY A 137 -5.92 -18.87 5.04
CA GLY A 137 -6.58 -18.29 6.22
C GLY A 137 -6.83 -16.78 6.17
N HIS A 138 -6.19 -16.05 5.25
CA HIS A 138 -6.31 -14.60 5.09
C HIS A 138 -7.51 -14.22 4.22
N ALA A 139 -8.29 -13.24 4.66
CA ALA A 139 -9.50 -12.81 3.94
C ALA A 139 -9.18 -11.97 2.70
N VAL A 140 -9.78 -12.33 1.57
CA VAL A 140 -9.70 -11.61 0.30
C VAL A 140 -11.01 -10.86 0.07
N HIS A 141 -10.89 -9.61 -0.37
CA HIS A 141 -12.01 -8.71 -0.57
C HIS A 141 -12.01 -8.14 -1.98
N LYS A 142 -13.19 -8.04 -2.58
CA LYS A 142 -13.46 -7.27 -3.80
C LYS A 142 -13.69 -5.80 -3.44
N ILE A 143 -13.23 -4.89 -4.28
CA ILE A 143 -13.63 -3.48 -4.22
C ILE A 143 -15.07 -3.38 -4.75
N ALA A 144 -15.96 -2.75 -3.98
CA ALA A 144 -17.35 -2.55 -4.40
C ALA A 144 -17.66 -1.08 -4.71
N GLU A 145 -17.06 -0.15 -3.97
CA GLU A 145 -17.26 1.28 -4.20
C GLU A 145 -15.98 2.04 -3.84
N THR A 146 -15.66 3.06 -4.62
CA THR A 146 -14.52 3.95 -4.37
C THR A 146 -14.95 5.41 -4.40
N LYS A 147 -14.22 6.25 -3.68
CA LYS A 147 -14.42 7.70 -3.65
C LYS A 147 -13.10 8.39 -3.93
N LEU A 148 -13.16 9.35 -4.84
CA LEU A 148 -12.05 10.24 -5.18
C LEU A 148 -12.20 11.54 -4.38
N VAL A 149 -11.28 11.81 -3.46
CA VAL A 149 -11.31 13.01 -2.61
C VAL A 149 -10.16 13.94 -2.92
N ARG A 150 -10.43 15.22 -3.18
CA ARG A 150 -9.38 16.23 -3.40
C ARG A 150 -8.61 16.45 -2.09
N LEU A 151 -7.28 16.33 -2.14
CA LEU A 151 -6.40 16.47 -0.99
C LEU A 151 -5.71 17.83 -0.95
N ALA A 152 -4.90 18.10 -1.96
CA ALA A 152 -4.02 19.25 -2.00
C ALA A 152 -4.17 19.95 -3.35
N ASN A 153 -4.10 21.27 -3.33
CA ASN A 153 -4.09 22.10 -4.52
C ASN A 153 -2.66 22.25 -5.03
N ALA A 154 -2.51 22.24 -6.34
CA ALA A 154 -1.28 22.68 -6.99
C ALA A 154 -1.04 24.16 -6.67
N THR A 155 0.22 24.48 -6.39
CA THR A 155 0.69 25.86 -6.16
C THR A 155 0.45 26.73 -7.38
N GLU A 156 0.33 28.04 -7.19
CA GLU A 156 0.10 29.00 -8.29
C GLU A 156 1.18 28.91 -9.38
N THR A 157 2.43 28.64 -9.00
CA THR A 157 3.55 28.39 -9.92
C THR A 157 3.35 27.14 -10.78
N ALA A 158 2.71 26.09 -10.25
CA ALA A 158 2.37 24.88 -11.01
C ALA A 158 1.08 25.04 -11.84
N ARG A 159 0.21 26.01 -11.50
CA ARG A 159 -0.92 26.45 -12.33
C ARG A 159 -0.49 27.34 -13.49
N ALA A 160 0.75 27.83 -13.49
CA ALA A 160 1.32 28.61 -14.59
C ALA A 160 1.68 27.71 -15.79
N TYR A 161 0.71 27.00 -16.35
CA TYR A 161 0.81 26.61 -17.75
C TYR A 161 0.60 27.88 -18.59
N PRO A 162 1.57 28.30 -19.42
CA PRO A 162 1.40 29.49 -20.23
C PRO A 162 0.30 29.18 -21.26
N LEU A 163 -0.70 30.05 -21.38
CA LEU A 163 -1.75 30.09 -22.43
C LEU A 163 -3.18 29.60 -22.11
N SER A 164 -3.55 29.23 -20.88
CA SER A 164 -4.95 28.85 -20.59
C SER A 164 -5.57 29.67 -19.45
N THR A 165 -6.77 30.23 -19.65
CA THR A 165 -7.57 30.83 -18.58
C THR A 165 -7.90 29.79 -17.50
N GLN A 166 -8.09 30.22 -16.24
CA GLN A 166 -8.40 29.33 -15.10
C GLN A 166 -9.59 28.39 -15.39
N GLY A 167 -10.60 28.89 -16.12
CA GLY A 167 -11.75 28.09 -16.56
C GLY A 167 -11.41 26.93 -17.50
N ALA A 168 -10.40 27.09 -18.37
CA ALA A 168 -9.94 26.03 -19.28
C ALA A 168 -9.18 24.93 -18.53
N GLN A 169 -8.37 25.29 -17.52
CA GLN A 169 -7.67 24.32 -16.67
C GLN A 169 -8.66 23.46 -15.89
N ASP A 170 -9.69 24.07 -15.31
CA ASP A 170 -10.74 23.34 -14.59
C ASP A 170 -11.56 22.43 -15.52
N ALA A 171 -11.79 22.85 -16.76
CA ALA A 171 -12.45 22.00 -17.76
C ALA A 171 -11.60 20.77 -18.11
N GLU A 172 -10.29 20.96 -18.32
CA GLU A 172 -9.39 19.85 -18.62
C GLU A 172 -9.17 18.94 -17.40
N GLU A 173 -9.16 19.48 -16.18
CA GLU A 173 -9.12 18.66 -14.97
C GLU A 173 -10.38 17.78 -14.84
N ARG A 174 -11.57 18.35 -15.07
CA ARG A 174 -12.81 17.58 -15.13
C ARG A 174 -12.73 16.49 -16.20
N ARG A 175 -12.15 16.79 -17.37
CA ARG A 175 -11.94 15.81 -18.44
C ARG A 175 -11.01 14.68 -18.00
N ARG A 176 -9.86 14.96 -17.38
CA ARG A 176 -8.94 13.94 -16.85
C ARG A 176 -9.59 13.08 -15.77
N ARG A 177 -10.39 13.67 -14.89
CA ARG A 177 -11.15 12.93 -13.86
C ARG A 177 -12.18 11.99 -14.49
N ARG A 178 -12.89 12.44 -15.53
CA ARG A 178 -13.80 11.57 -16.31
C ARG A 178 -13.03 10.45 -16.99
N MET A 179 -11.81 10.73 -17.48
CA MET A 179 -11.00 9.67 -18.09
C MET A 179 -10.60 8.58 -17.09
N LEU A 180 -10.24 8.97 -15.86
CA LEU A 180 -9.97 8.00 -14.80
C LEU A 180 -11.21 7.16 -14.46
N ALA A 181 -12.40 7.75 -14.51
CA ALA A 181 -13.65 7.06 -14.25
C ALA A 181 -14.00 5.96 -15.27
N TRP A 182 -13.32 5.89 -16.43
CA TRP A 182 -13.42 4.73 -17.33
C TRP A 182 -12.85 3.46 -16.74
N VAL A 183 -11.94 3.57 -15.77
CA VAL A 183 -11.48 2.42 -15.00
C VAL A 183 -12.44 2.20 -13.85
N ASP A 184 -13.37 1.27 -14.03
CA ASP A 184 -14.25 0.84 -12.96
C ASP A 184 -13.47 -0.03 -11.96
N LEU A 185 -13.10 0.56 -10.82
CA LEU A 185 -12.44 -0.16 -9.75
C LEU A 185 -13.34 -1.18 -9.05
N SER A 186 -14.66 -1.16 -9.29
CA SER A 186 -15.59 -2.17 -8.76
C SER A 186 -15.62 -3.46 -9.58
N ASP A 187 -14.97 -3.48 -10.75
CA ASP A 187 -14.92 -4.66 -11.61
C ASP A 187 -13.50 -5.26 -11.67
N GLY A 188 -13.39 -6.54 -11.33
CA GLY A 188 -12.12 -7.27 -11.39
C GLY A 188 -11.02 -6.86 -10.40
N PHE A 189 -11.24 -5.93 -9.47
CA PHE A 189 -10.23 -5.55 -8.47
C PHE A 189 -10.48 -6.18 -7.09
N PHE A 190 -9.42 -6.77 -6.54
CA PHE A 190 -9.45 -7.42 -5.24
C PHE A 190 -8.14 -7.26 -4.50
N PHE A 191 -8.20 -7.42 -3.17
CA PHE A 191 -7.06 -7.21 -2.29
C PHE A 191 -7.21 -7.99 -0.97
N SER A 192 -6.13 -8.06 -0.19
CA SER A 192 -6.12 -8.57 1.17
C SER A 192 -5.30 -7.65 2.05
N TYR A 193 -5.75 -7.44 3.29
CA TYR A 193 -5.02 -6.62 4.28
C TYR A 193 -3.77 -7.30 4.81
N THR A 194 -3.75 -8.62 4.79
CA THR A 194 -2.79 -9.44 5.55
C THR A 194 -2.01 -10.40 4.66
N TYR A 195 -2.31 -10.45 3.36
CA TYR A 195 -1.71 -11.42 2.45
C TYR A 195 -1.33 -10.75 1.11
N PRO A 196 -0.08 -10.86 0.66
CA PRO A 196 0.37 -10.27 -0.60
C PRO A 196 -0.16 -11.07 -1.80
N LEU A 197 -1.32 -10.64 -2.32
CA LEU A 197 -1.95 -11.26 -3.49
C LEU A 197 -1.25 -10.94 -4.80
N THR A 198 -0.26 -10.05 -4.81
CA THR A 198 0.55 -9.71 -5.99
C THR A 198 1.52 -10.82 -6.38
N SER A 199 1.63 -11.88 -5.57
CA SER A 199 2.53 -13.02 -5.77
C SER A 199 1.77 -14.32 -5.55
N THR A 200 2.27 -15.41 -6.15
CA THR A 200 1.75 -16.76 -5.93
C THR A 200 1.94 -17.21 -4.48
N VAL A 201 1.10 -18.15 -4.02
CA VAL A 201 1.26 -18.85 -2.76
C VAL A 201 2.65 -19.49 -2.66
N GLN A 202 3.12 -20.11 -3.73
CA GLN A 202 4.47 -20.68 -3.77
C GLN A 202 5.55 -19.62 -3.50
N THR A 203 5.49 -18.47 -4.17
CA THR A 203 6.45 -17.37 -3.95
C THR A 203 6.38 -16.86 -2.51
N ASN A 204 5.17 -16.71 -1.97
CA ASN A 204 4.96 -16.22 -0.61
C ASN A 204 5.46 -17.20 0.47
N LEU A 205 5.36 -18.52 0.23
CA LEU A 205 5.81 -19.55 1.17
C LEU A 205 7.31 -19.85 1.05
N CYS A 206 7.87 -19.83 -0.16
CA CYS A 206 9.28 -20.14 -0.39
C CYS A 206 10.22 -18.96 -0.13
N GLY A 207 9.68 -17.76 0.14
CA GLY A 207 10.45 -16.53 0.28
C GLY A 207 11.19 -16.13 -1.00
N ASP A 208 12.09 -15.16 -0.88
CA ASP A 208 12.85 -14.54 -1.99
C ASP A 208 13.73 -15.53 -2.81
N GLY A 209 13.79 -16.81 -2.42
CA GLY A 209 14.48 -17.87 -3.17
C GLY A 209 13.94 -18.08 -4.59
N GLY A 210 12.65 -17.82 -4.83
CA GLY A 210 12.06 -17.87 -6.18
C GLY A 210 12.37 -16.65 -7.05
N ALA A 211 12.44 -15.45 -6.44
CA ALA A 211 12.72 -14.19 -7.15
C ALA A 211 14.22 -14.00 -7.46
N ARG A 212 15.12 -14.61 -6.67
CA ARG A 212 16.57 -14.61 -6.93
C ARG A 212 16.95 -15.25 -8.27
N ARG A 213 16.19 -16.23 -8.79
CA ARG A 213 16.46 -16.83 -10.11
C ARG A 213 16.20 -15.89 -11.30
N ARG A 214 15.50 -14.77 -11.09
CA ARG A 214 15.28 -13.72 -12.11
C ARG A 214 16.06 -12.42 -11.81
N ARG A 215 17.01 -12.42 -10.89
CA ARG A 215 17.86 -11.24 -10.64
C ARG A 215 18.87 -11.08 -11.78
N ARG A 216 18.84 -9.93 -12.44
CA ARG A 216 20.01 -9.39 -13.15
C ARG A 216 21.06 -9.00 -12.11
N GLU A 217 22.33 -9.31 -12.41
CA GLU A 217 23.48 -8.74 -11.70
C GLU A 217 23.44 -7.21 -11.88
N GLY A 218 23.08 -6.47 -10.82
CA GLY A 218 23.00 -5.00 -10.84
C GLY A 218 22.18 -4.37 -9.72
N ASP A 219 21.08 -5.01 -9.28
CA ASP A 219 20.18 -4.45 -8.25
C ASP A 219 20.54 -4.96 -6.84
N ALA A 220 21.76 -4.66 -6.39
CA ALA A 220 22.29 -5.15 -5.10
C ALA A 220 21.77 -4.36 -3.87
N ASN A 221 21.08 -3.23 -4.05
CA ASN A 221 20.67 -2.34 -2.95
C ASN A 221 19.19 -2.41 -2.54
N ASP A 222 18.37 -3.25 -3.18
CA ASP A 222 17.00 -3.49 -2.70
C ASP A 222 17.07 -4.44 -1.50
N GLU A 223 17.01 -3.87 -0.29
CA GLU A 223 16.76 -4.62 0.94
C GLU A 223 15.55 -5.55 0.75
N ALA A 224 15.62 -6.72 1.39
CA ALA A 224 14.70 -7.85 1.29
C ALA A 224 13.28 -7.56 1.84
N GLY A 225 12.63 -6.50 1.36
CA GLY A 225 11.24 -6.19 1.62
C GLY A 225 10.36 -6.75 0.51
N VAL A 226 9.24 -7.37 0.88
CA VAL A 226 8.19 -7.78 -0.05
C VAL A 226 7.88 -6.59 -0.97
N LYS A 227 8.04 -6.76 -2.30
CA LYS A 227 7.78 -5.75 -3.35
C LYS A 227 6.27 -5.51 -3.50
N ASP A 228 5.60 -5.14 -2.41
CA ASP A 228 4.14 -5.04 -2.31
C ASP A 228 3.57 -4.12 -3.41
N PHE A 229 4.24 -3.00 -3.68
CA PHE A 229 3.74 -2.00 -4.63
C PHE A 229 4.45 -2.00 -5.99
N ASP A 230 5.69 -2.49 -6.09
CA ASP A 230 6.48 -2.37 -7.31
C ASP A 230 6.40 -3.61 -8.23
N GLY A 231 5.75 -4.68 -7.76
CA GLY A 231 5.51 -5.90 -8.53
C GLY A 231 4.62 -5.71 -9.77
N MET A 232 4.72 -6.66 -10.69
CA MET A 232 3.97 -6.63 -11.96
C MET A 232 2.45 -6.70 -11.80
N PHE A 233 1.97 -7.33 -10.72
CA PHE A 233 0.55 -7.50 -10.43
C PHE A 233 0.00 -6.48 -9.42
N SER A 234 0.82 -5.53 -8.97
CA SER A 234 0.39 -4.41 -8.12
C SER A 234 -0.19 -3.29 -9.00
N TRP A 235 -1.50 -3.31 -9.23
CA TRP A 235 -2.11 -2.37 -10.17
C TRP A 235 -1.96 -0.91 -9.71
N ASN A 236 -2.08 -0.66 -8.40
CA ASN A 236 -1.95 0.68 -7.83
C ASN A 236 -0.49 1.13 -7.61
N ALA A 237 0.50 0.44 -8.19
CA ALA A 237 1.91 0.82 -8.14
C ALA A 237 2.12 2.32 -8.38
N PHE A 238 1.61 2.83 -9.51
CA PHE A 238 1.79 4.24 -9.88
C PHE A 238 1.11 5.21 -8.90
N ILE A 239 -0.16 4.96 -8.57
CA ILE A 239 -0.94 5.88 -7.73
C ILE A 239 -0.49 5.82 -6.26
N SER A 240 0.19 4.76 -5.84
CA SER A 240 0.77 4.66 -4.50
C SER A 240 2.00 5.57 -4.30
N GLN A 241 2.72 5.91 -5.38
CA GLN A 241 4.03 6.57 -5.32
C GLN A 241 4.03 7.92 -4.60
N PRO A 242 3.11 8.86 -4.85
CA PRO A 242 3.23 10.20 -4.25
C PRO A 242 3.08 10.14 -2.73
N LEU A 243 2.15 9.32 -2.23
CA LEU A 243 1.98 9.14 -0.78
C LEU A 243 3.13 8.33 -0.15
N ARG A 244 3.68 7.33 -0.86
CA ARG A 244 4.90 6.61 -0.44
C ARG A 244 6.09 7.53 -0.26
N LYS A 245 6.33 8.42 -1.23
CA LYS A 245 7.41 9.41 -1.18
C LYS A 245 7.23 10.41 -0.05
N ALA A 246 5.99 10.85 0.21
CA ALA A 246 5.69 11.83 1.24
C ALA A 246 5.80 11.25 2.66
N LEU A 247 5.21 10.08 2.91
CA LEU A 247 5.21 9.44 4.24
C LEU A 247 6.47 8.62 4.54
N GLY A 248 7.21 8.22 3.51
CA GLY A 248 8.22 7.16 3.59
C GLY A 248 7.61 5.75 3.49
N ASP A 249 8.38 4.80 2.97
CA ASP A 249 7.87 3.46 2.62
C ASP A 249 7.33 2.68 3.82
N ALA A 250 7.99 2.77 4.98
CA ALA A 250 7.56 2.04 6.19
C ALA A 250 6.19 2.51 6.69
N ALA A 251 5.96 3.83 6.73
CA ALA A 251 4.67 4.40 7.09
C ALA A 251 3.62 4.09 6.03
N ALA A 252 3.95 4.32 4.75
CA ALA A 252 3.04 4.13 3.64
C ALA A 252 2.48 2.69 3.55
N ARG A 253 3.26 1.66 3.91
CA ARG A 253 2.79 0.27 3.96
C ARG A 253 1.66 0.03 4.97
N LYS A 254 1.52 0.86 6.00
CA LYS A 254 0.42 0.78 6.97
C LYS A 254 -0.87 1.38 6.42
N TRP A 255 -0.73 2.43 5.61
CA TRP A 255 -1.85 3.23 5.10
C TRP A 255 -2.38 2.70 3.76
N LEU A 256 -1.49 2.29 2.87
CA LEU A 256 -1.81 1.89 1.51
C LEU A 256 -2.07 0.39 1.44
N THR A 257 -3.01 0.01 0.57
CA THR A 257 -3.34 -1.39 0.31
C THR A 257 -3.03 -1.73 -1.13
N PRO A 258 -2.12 -2.69 -1.41
CA PRO A 258 -1.88 -3.18 -2.76
C PRO A 258 -3.15 -3.84 -3.33
N ILE A 259 -3.45 -3.58 -4.59
CA ILE A 259 -4.61 -4.18 -5.27
C ILE A 259 -4.18 -4.89 -6.55
N VAL A 260 -4.90 -5.96 -6.84
CA VAL A 260 -4.70 -6.79 -8.02
C VAL A 260 -5.90 -6.68 -8.93
N HIS A 261 -5.64 -6.62 -10.23
CA HIS A 261 -6.67 -6.66 -11.27
C HIS A 261 -6.74 -8.07 -11.86
N GLY A 262 -7.93 -8.64 -12.01
CA GLY A 262 -8.14 -9.94 -12.62
C GLY A 262 -9.41 -10.61 -12.09
N HIS A 263 -9.32 -11.88 -11.69
CA HIS A 263 -10.45 -12.66 -11.19
C HIS A 263 -10.08 -13.39 -9.91
N PHE A 264 -11.05 -13.51 -8.99
CA PHE A 264 -10.92 -14.34 -7.81
C PHE A 264 -12.24 -15.06 -7.58
N GLU A 265 -12.18 -16.38 -7.43
CA GLU A 265 -13.33 -17.20 -7.09
C GLU A 265 -12.92 -18.33 -6.15
N GLN A 266 -13.72 -18.57 -5.12
CA GLN A 266 -13.54 -19.69 -4.20
C GLN A 266 -14.85 -20.47 -4.09
N ARG A 267 -14.79 -21.77 -4.29
CA ARG A 267 -15.93 -22.69 -4.12
C ARG A 267 -15.60 -23.77 -3.12
N ARG A 268 -16.55 -24.02 -2.22
CA ARG A 268 -16.49 -25.14 -1.29
C ARG A 268 -17.21 -26.32 -1.90
N LEU A 269 -16.52 -27.45 -1.96
CA LEU A 269 -16.98 -28.72 -2.53
C LEU A 269 -16.90 -29.81 -1.46
N SER A 270 -17.59 -30.93 -1.68
CA SER A 270 -17.42 -32.15 -0.87
C SER A 270 -16.86 -33.25 -1.76
N LEU A 271 -15.70 -33.78 -1.42
CA LEU A 271 -15.05 -34.89 -2.12
C LEU A 271 -14.95 -36.07 -1.14
N LEU A 272 -15.66 -37.16 -1.45
CA LEU A 272 -15.71 -38.37 -0.60
C LEU A 272 -16.06 -38.04 0.88
N GLY A 273 -17.03 -37.14 1.08
CA GLY A 273 -17.46 -36.69 2.41
C GLY A 273 -16.54 -35.67 3.08
N ARG A 274 -15.42 -35.30 2.48
CA ARG A 274 -14.50 -34.29 3.03
C ARG A 274 -14.74 -32.92 2.40
N PRO A 275 -14.91 -31.85 3.19
CA PRO A 275 -15.04 -30.50 2.65
C PRO A 275 -13.69 -30.02 2.10
N VAL A 276 -13.68 -29.54 0.86
CA VAL A 276 -12.50 -29.00 0.17
C VAL A 276 -12.86 -27.62 -0.39
N SER A 277 -11.93 -26.67 -0.37
CA SER A 277 -12.15 -25.32 -0.91
C SER A 277 -11.22 -25.09 -2.10
N VAL A 278 -11.79 -25.11 -3.30
CA VAL A 278 -11.02 -24.81 -4.52
C VAL A 278 -11.08 -23.30 -4.77
N THR A 279 -9.91 -22.68 -4.92
CA THR A 279 -9.76 -21.25 -5.16
C THR A 279 -9.03 -21.04 -6.48
N LEU A 280 -9.57 -20.19 -7.34
CA LEU A 280 -8.95 -19.76 -8.59
C LEU A 280 -8.65 -18.27 -8.50
N ILE A 281 -7.40 -17.90 -8.76
CA ILE A 281 -6.94 -16.51 -8.79
C ILE A 281 -6.32 -16.26 -10.16
N ALA A 282 -6.80 -15.26 -10.87
CA ALA A 282 -6.18 -14.74 -12.08
C ALA A 282 -5.69 -13.31 -11.83
N ARG A 283 -4.44 -13.01 -12.19
CA ARG A 283 -3.79 -11.72 -11.96
C ARG A 283 -3.28 -11.17 -13.27
N ARG A 284 -3.73 -9.98 -13.64
CA ARG A 284 -3.34 -9.30 -14.88
C ARG A 284 -2.18 -8.36 -14.61
N SER A 285 -1.12 -8.48 -15.40
CA SER A 285 0.03 -7.59 -15.33
C SER A 285 -0.36 -6.15 -15.64
N ARG A 286 0.20 -5.22 -14.88
CA ARG A 286 0.11 -3.78 -15.14
C ARG A 286 1.07 -3.33 -16.25
N HIS A 287 2.09 -4.13 -16.54
CA HIS A 287 3.10 -3.81 -17.53
C HIS A 287 2.56 -4.02 -18.94
N PHE A 288 3.02 -3.16 -19.85
CA PHE A 288 2.70 -3.21 -21.27
C PHE A 288 1.21 -3.44 -21.61
N ALA A 289 0.32 -2.95 -20.74
CA ALA A 289 -1.13 -3.14 -20.86
C ALA A 289 -1.73 -2.31 -22.00
N GLY A 290 -2.76 -2.86 -22.66
CA GLY A 290 -3.54 -2.16 -23.67
C GLY A 290 -4.54 -3.10 -24.35
N THR A 291 -5.45 -2.56 -25.15
CA THR A 291 -6.41 -3.40 -25.88
C THR A 291 -5.66 -4.34 -26.82
N ARG A 292 -6.13 -5.60 -26.95
CA ARG A 292 -5.47 -6.65 -27.76
C ARG A 292 -5.28 -6.25 -29.23
N TYR A 293 -6.06 -5.30 -29.73
CA TYR A 293 -5.91 -4.76 -31.08
C TYR A 293 -4.78 -3.72 -31.18
N ASN A 294 -4.47 -2.99 -30.10
CA ASN A 294 -3.47 -1.91 -30.10
C ASN A 294 -2.13 -2.30 -29.45
N ARG A 295 -2.09 -3.35 -28.63
CA ARG A 295 -0.88 -3.81 -27.92
C ARG A 295 -0.75 -5.33 -28.02
N ARG A 296 0.26 -5.79 -28.76
CA ARG A 296 0.71 -7.18 -28.86
C ARG A 296 2.24 -7.22 -28.83
N GLY A 297 2.80 -8.38 -28.50
CA GLY A 297 4.24 -8.59 -28.46
C GLY A 297 4.87 -8.18 -27.14
N VAL A 298 6.14 -7.82 -27.21
CA VAL A 298 7.00 -7.53 -26.06
C VAL A 298 7.55 -6.11 -26.16
N ASP A 299 7.72 -5.43 -25.03
CA ASP A 299 8.37 -4.12 -24.99
C ASP A 299 9.91 -4.23 -24.94
N LYS A 300 10.60 -3.08 -24.93
CA LYS A 300 12.07 -3.04 -24.88
C LYS A 300 12.67 -3.59 -23.57
N ARG A 301 11.86 -3.74 -22.52
CA ARG A 301 12.25 -4.25 -21.21
C ARG A 301 12.00 -5.75 -21.07
N GLY A 302 11.31 -6.37 -22.04
CA GLY A 302 10.93 -7.77 -22.00
C GLY A 302 9.53 -8.02 -21.43
N ASP A 303 8.76 -6.96 -21.15
CA ASP A 303 7.41 -7.09 -20.61
C ASP A 303 6.43 -7.47 -21.73
N VAL A 304 5.73 -8.59 -21.56
CA VAL A 304 4.76 -9.10 -22.54
C VAL A 304 3.42 -8.39 -22.39
N ALA A 305 2.78 -8.07 -23.52
CA ALA A 305 1.49 -7.40 -23.53
C ALA A 305 0.41 -8.29 -22.92
N ASN A 306 -0.33 -7.76 -21.95
CA ASN A 306 -1.51 -8.42 -21.35
C ASN A 306 -1.21 -9.80 -20.73
N GLU A 307 -0.05 -9.96 -20.09
CA GLU A 307 0.27 -11.15 -19.30
C GLU A 307 -0.75 -11.37 -18.18
N VAL A 308 -1.17 -12.63 -18.00
CA VAL A 308 -2.06 -13.08 -16.94
C VAL A 308 -1.46 -14.31 -16.28
N GLU A 309 -1.31 -14.26 -14.96
CA GLU A 309 -0.96 -15.42 -14.14
C GLU A 309 -2.23 -16.02 -13.55
N THR A 310 -2.41 -17.34 -13.70
CA THR A 310 -3.54 -18.07 -13.11
C THR A 310 -3.01 -19.08 -12.10
N GLU A 311 -3.57 -19.06 -10.90
CA GLU A 311 -3.19 -19.92 -9.78
C GLU A 311 -4.44 -20.62 -9.24
N GLN A 312 -4.35 -21.94 -9.11
CA GLN A 312 -5.35 -22.79 -8.47
C GLN A 312 -4.82 -23.27 -7.13
N ILE A 313 -5.62 -23.10 -6.08
CA ILE A 313 -5.30 -23.47 -4.69
C ILE A 313 -6.42 -24.40 -4.20
N VAL A 314 -6.04 -25.47 -3.49
CA VAL A 314 -6.96 -26.49 -2.95
C VAL A 314 -6.74 -26.65 -1.46
#